data_AF-A0A920PV44-F1
#
_entry.id   AF-A0A920PV44-F1
#
_cell.length_a   1.000
_cell.length_b   1.000
_cell.length_c   1.000
_cell.angle_alpha   90.00
_cell.angle_beta   90.00
_cell.angle_gamma   90.00
#
_symmetry.space_group_name_H-M   'P 1'
#
loop_
_entity.id
_entity.type
_entity.pdbx_description
1 polymer ?
#
loop_
_entity_poly.entity_id
_entity_poly.type
_entity_poly.pdbx_seq_one_letter_code
_entity_poly.pdbx_strand_id
1 'polypeptide(L)'
;MPDPIGTFTSASASKPLLEEAGFEVLSADGEPWMQDSMNPLEIEEETVQTIIDFVPTVAKDEADTIFLPGTAWRGLDAVEPLEQKLRKTVISVNQATIWLALRRIGWTEPIQGFGSLLRNFG
;
A
#
# COMPACT_ATOMS: atom_id res chain seq x y z
N MET A 1 -31.31 -4.00 -8.90
CA MET A 1 -31.11 -3.67 -7.48
C MET A 1 -29.81 -2.88 -7.42
N PRO A 2 -29.74 -1.68 -6.86
CA PRO A 2 -28.46 -1.02 -6.63
C PRO A 2 -27.67 -1.84 -5.60
N ASP A 3 -26.37 -1.92 -5.80
CA ASP A 3 -25.43 -2.67 -4.97
C ASP A 3 -25.57 -2.23 -3.48
N PRO A 4 -25.77 -3.15 -2.51
CA PRO A 4 -25.95 -2.78 -1.10
C PRO A 4 -24.71 -2.14 -0.47
N ILE A 5 -23.57 -2.19 -1.17
CA ILE A 5 -22.30 -1.59 -0.78
C ILE A 5 -22.05 -0.44 -1.75
N GLY A 6 -22.68 0.72 -1.53
CA GLY A 6 -22.44 1.90 -2.35
C GLY A 6 -20.93 2.20 -2.40
N THR A 7 -20.36 2.26 -3.60
CA THR A 7 -18.98 2.72 -3.95
C THR A 7 -17.99 2.81 -2.78
N PHE A 8 -17.78 1.69 -2.08
CA PHE A 8 -16.82 1.61 -0.99
C PHE A 8 -15.46 1.32 -1.61
N THR A 9 -14.76 2.37 -1.99
CA THR A 9 -13.40 2.26 -2.50
C THR A 9 -12.45 2.22 -1.31
N SER A 10 -11.32 1.51 -1.43
CA SER A 10 -10.27 1.56 -0.41
C SER A 10 -9.84 3.02 -0.11
N ALA A 11 -9.94 3.91 -1.11
CA ALA A 11 -9.71 5.33 -0.97
C ALA A 11 -10.69 6.04 0.00
N SER A 12 -12.00 5.73 -0.06
CA SER A 12 -13.00 6.35 0.84
C SER A 12 -12.92 5.83 2.27
N ALA A 13 -12.41 4.62 2.47
CA ALA A 13 -12.22 4.01 3.78
C ALA A 13 -10.91 4.43 4.47
N SER A 14 -9.80 4.44 3.73
CA SER A 14 -8.45 4.62 4.31
C SER A 14 -8.14 6.08 4.62
N LYS A 15 -8.61 7.00 3.76
CA LYS A 15 -8.35 8.44 3.91
C LYS A 15 -8.77 9.02 5.27
N PRO A 16 -10.03 8.86 5.74
CA PRO A 16 -10.44 9.46 7.01
C PRO A 16 -9.67 8.90 8.21
N LEU A 17 -9.29 7.62 8.19
CA LEU A 17 -8.49 6.99 9.25
C LEU A 17 -7.06 7.55 9.31
N LEU A 18 -6.45 7.80 8.15
CA LEU A 18 -5.13 8.42 8.07
C LEU A 18 -5.16 9.88 8.52
N GLU A 19 -6.20 10.63 8.11
CA GLU A 19 -6.39 12.02 8.53
C GLU A 19 -6.66 12.12 10.05
N GLU A 20 -7.46 11.21 10.62
CA GLU A 20 -7.66 11.12 12.07
C GLU A 20 -6.36 10.79 12.83
N ALA A 21 -5.50 9.96 12.23
CA ALA A 21 -4.17 9.67 12.77
C ALA A 21 -3.17 10.82 12.60
N GLY A 22 -3.56 11.93 11.96
CA GLY A 22 -2.76 13.14 11.82
C GLY A 22 -1.92 13.22 10.55
N PHE A 23 -2.17 12.36 9.55
CA PHE A 23 -1.51 12.43 8.25
C PHE A 23 -2.29 13.31 7.27
N GLU A 24 -1.58 14.02 6.39
CA GLU A 24 -2.19 14.70 5.25
C GLU A 24 -2.29 13.74 4.06
N VAL A 25 -3.51 13.51 3.56
CA VAL A 25 -3.75 12.61 2.42
C VAL A 25 -3.93 13.40 1.13
N LEU A 26 -2.85 13.50 0.35
CA LEU A 26 -2.79 14.27 -0.91
C LEU A 26 -3.54 13.61 -2.08
N SER A 27 -3.65 12.28 -2.06
CA SER A 27 -4.32 11.48 -3.10
C SER A 27 -4.66 10.09 -2.56
N ALA A 28 -5.78 9.52 -2.99
CA ALA A 28 -6.14 8.14 -2.71
C ALA A 28 -6.98 7.59 -3.87
N ASP A 29 -6.52 6.50 -4.49
CA ASP A 29 -7.24 5.83 -5.57
C ASP A 29 -6.89 4.34 -5.63
N GLY A 30 -7.73 3.55 -6.29
CA GLY A 30 -7.50 2.15 -6.62
C GLY A 30 -7.46 1.94 -8.12
N GLU A 31 -7.00 0.78 -8.59
CA GLU A 31 -6.97 0.53 -10.03
C GLU A 31 -8.39 0.59 -10.61
N PRO A 32 -8.59 1.16 -11.82
CA PRO A 32 -9.93 1.37 -12.36
C PRO A 32 -10.79 0.11 -12.41
N TRP A 33 -10.17 -1.05 -12.70
CA TRP A 33 -10.87 -2.33 -12.77
C TRP A 33 -11.30 -2.85 -11.39
N MET A 34 -10.62 -2.45 -10.30
CA MET A 34 -11.01 -2.83 -8.93
C MET A 34 -12.32 -2.14 -8.49
N GLN A 35 -12.74 -1.10 -9.20
CA GLN A 35 -14.08 -0.51 -9.05
C GLN A 35 -15.16 -1.43 -9.64
N ASP A 36 -14.81 -2.21 -10.67
CA ASP A 36 -15.71 -3.10 -11.40
C ASP A 36 -15.80 -4.49 -10.75
N SER A 37 -14.72 -4.95 -10.11
CA SER A 37 -14.65 -6.24 -9.42
C SER A 37 -13.73 -6.15 -8.21
N MET A 38 -14.28 -6.29 -7.01
CA MET A 38 -13.52 -6.40 -5.74
C MET A 38 -13.14 -7.86 -5.43
N ASN A 39 -13.04 -8.71 -6.45
CA ASN A 39 -12.79 -10.15 -6.30
C ASN A 39 -11.33 -10.39 -5.88
N PRO A 40 -11.08 -10.96 -4.67
CA PRO A 40 -9.71 -11.18 -4.19
C PRO A 40 -8.87 -12.06 -5.11
N LEU A 41 -9.48 -13.05 -5.78
CA LEU A 41 -8.74 -13.95 -6.68
C LEU A 41 -8.20 -13.21 -7.91
N GLU A 42 -8.96 -12.26 -8.45
CA GLU A 42 -8.52 -11.43 -9.58
C GLU A 42 -7.43 -10.45 -9.16
N ILE A 43 -7.50 -9.92 -7.93
CA ILE A 43 -6.47 -9.02 -7.36
C ILE A 43 -5.15 -9.79 -7.12
N GLU A 44 -5.23 -11.04 -6.69
CA GLU A 44 -4.06 -11.88 -6.44
C GLU A 44 -3.33 -12.30 -7.74
N GLU A 45 -4.06 -12.40 -8.85
CA GLU A 45 -3.50 -12.69 -10.18
C GLU A 45 -2.73 -11.51 -10.78
N GLU A 46 -2.88 -10.30 -10.23
CA GLU A 46 -2.13 -9.14 -10.69
C GLU A 46 -0.62 -9.32 -10.54
N THR A 47 0.08 -8.80 -11.53
CA THR A 47 1.52 -8.77 -11.51
C THR A 47 2.03 -7.62 -10.66
N VAL A 48 3.17 -7.82 -10.01
CA VAL A 48 3.90 -6.74 -9.31
C VAL A 48 4.18 -5.56 -10.26
N GLN A 49 4.36 -5.83 -11.56
CA GLN A 49 4.58 -4.79 -12.57
C GLN A 49 3.37 -3.86 -12.74
N THR A 50 2.15 -4.41 -12.70
CA THR A 50 0.91 -3.63 -12.74
C THR A 50 0.88 -2.60 -11.62
N ILE A 51 1.22 -3.04 -10.39
CA ILE A 51 1.33 -2.19 -9.20
C ILE A 51 2.37 -1.08 -9.41
N ILE A 52 3.55 -1.45 -9.92
CA ILE A 52 4.68 -0.53 -10.16
C ILE A 52 4.33 0.55 -11.20
N ASP A 53 3.42 0.24 -12.13
CA ASP A 53 2.99 1.17 -13.18
C ASP A 53 1.79 2.01 -12.77
N PHE A 54 0.88 1.46 -11.96
CA PHE A 54 -0.29 2.18 -11.46
C PHE A 54 0.05 3.21 -10.39
N VAL A 55 0.81 2.84 -9.35
CA VAL A 55 1.07 3.71 -8.18
C VAL A 55 1.61 5.10 -8.56
N PRO A 56 2.57 5.25 -9.50
CA PRO A 56 3.05 6.56 -9.94
C PRO A 56 1.97 7.47 -10.56
N THR A 57 0.87 6.91 -11.08
CA THR A 57 -0.24 7.69 -11.67
C THR A 57 -1.10 8.37 -10.60
N VAL A 58 -1.10 7.84 -9.38
CA VAL A 58 -1.86 8.35 -8.23
C VAL A 58 -0.98 9.24 -7.36
N ALA A 59 0.29 8.87 -7.18
CA ALA A 59 1.23 9.55 -6.30
C ALA A 59 1.41 11.04 -6.67
N LYS A 60 1.44 11.89 -5.63
CA LYS A 60 1.73 13.33 -5.77
C LYS A 60 3.21 13.60 -5.55
N ASP A 61 3.74 14.57 -6.28
CA ASP A 61 5.15 14.97 -6.17
C ASP A 61 5.48 15.49 -4.77
N GLU A 62 4.51 16.11 -4.10
CA GLU A 62 4.62 16.64 -2.74
C GLU A 62 4.52 15.56 -1.65
N ALA A 63 4.05 14.35 -1.97
CA ALA A 63 3.92 13.28 -0.98
C ALA A 63 5.31 12.77 -0.54
N ASP A 64 5.58 12.69 0.75
CA ASP A 64 6.79 12.05 1.26
C ASP A 64 6.66 10.51 1.35
N THR A 65 5.42 10.02 1.50
CA THR A 65 5.11 8.62 1.78
C THR A 65 3.93 8.14 0.94
N ILE A 66 4.01 6.89 0.48
CA ILE A 66 2.94 6.17 -0.22
C ILE A 66 2.53 4.99 0.64
N PHE A 67 1.23 4.87 0.91
CA PHE A 67 0.67 3.76 1.66
C PHE A 67 -0.15 2.84 0.75
N LEU A 68 0.14 1.53 0.81
CA LEU A 68 -0.56 0.47 0.07
C LEU A 68 -1.43 -0.33 1.05
N PRO A 69 -2.73 0.00 1.19
CA PRO A 69 -3.59 -0.55 2.25
C PRO A 69 -4.16 -1.95 1.94
N GLY A 70 -4.07 -2.44 0.70
CA GLY A 70 -4.65 -3.72 0.30
C GLY A 70 -3.85 -4.93 0.77
N THR A 71 -4.51 -5.90 1.41
CA THR A 71 -3.87 -7.15 1.86
C THR A 71 -3.81 -8.24 0.79
N ALA A 72 -4.83 -8.30 -0.10
CA ALA A 72 -4.88 -9.20 -1.25
C ALA A 72 -3.98 -8.73 -2.40
N TRP A 73 -3.66 -7.43 -2.42
CA TRP A 73 -2.75 -6.85 -3.40
C TRP A 73 -1.31 -7.23 -3.06
N ARG A 74 -0.52 -7.67 -4.05
CA ARG A 74 0.90 -8.06 -3.87
C ARG A 74 1.83 -6.86 -3.63
N GLY A 75 1.36 -5.86 -2.90
CA GLY A 75 2.06 -4.62 -2.62
C GLY A 75 3.36 -4.79 -1.85
N LEU A 76 3.54 -5.88 -1.08
CA LEU A 76 4.80 -6.18 -0.39
C LEU A 76 5.97 -6.33 -1.37
N ASP A 77 5.76 -7.04 -2.48
CA ASP A 77 6.78 -7.26 -3.51
C ASP A 77 7.06 -5.99 -4.33
N ALA A 78 6.10 -5.06 -4.37
CA ALA A 78 6.21 -3.79 -5.08
C ALA A 78 6.94 -2.69 -4.29
N VAL A 79 7.08 -2.84 -2.96
CA VAL A 79 7.61 -1.77 -2.09
C VAL A 79 8.99 -1.30 -2.54
N GLU A 80 9.97 -2.20 -2.58
CA GLU A 80 11.36 -1.84 -2.88
C GLU A 80 11.50 -1.24 -4.31
N PRO A 81 10.92 -1.84 -5.37
CA PRO A 81 10.91 -1.22 -6.69
C PRO A 81 10.26 0.17 -6.71
N LEU A 82 9.17 0.38 -5.98
CA LEU A 82 8.48 1.67 -5.91
C LEU A 82 9.32 2.72 -5.18
N GLU A 83 9.95 2.38 -4.05
CA GLU A 83 10.89 3.30 -3.36
C GLU A 83 12.02 3.74 -4.29
N GLN A 84 12.58 2.80 -5.06
CA GLN A 84 13.65 3.10 -6.01
C GLN A 84 13.18 3.99 -7.17
N LYS A 85 11.98 3.72 -7.71
CA LYS A 85 11.38 4.45 -8.83
C LYS A 85 10.96 5.86 -8.42
N LEU A 86 10.32 6.00 -7.27
CA LEU A 86 9.66 7.25 -6.84
C LEU A 86 10.53 8.11 -5.91
N ARG A 87 11.60 7.54 -5.34
CA ARG A 87 12.45 8.19 -4.33
C ARG A 87 11.65 8.70 -3.12
N LYS A 88 10.59 7.96 -2.76
CA LYS A 88 9.66 8.23 -1.65
C LYS A 88 9.57 6.99 -0.77
N THR A 89 9.21 7.16 0.49
CA THR A 89 8.94 6.01 1.36
C THR A 89 7.68 5.30 0.90
N VAL A 90 7.73 3.97 0.83
CA VAL A 90 6.55 3.16 0.47
C VAL A 90 6.31 2.15 1.58
N ILE A 91 5.07 2.13 2.08
CA ILE A 91 4.65 1.22 3.15
C ILE A 91 3.46 0.42 2.68
N SER A 92 3.53 -0.90 2.77
CA SER A 92 2.34 -1.75 2.60
C SER A 92 1.80 -2.21 3.95
N VAL A 93 0.49 -2.48 4.02
CA VAL A 93 -0.13 -3.02 5.25
C VAL A 93 0.50 -4.35 5.68
N ASN A 94 0.86 -5.21 4.72
CA ASN A 94 1.51 -6.49 4.97
C ASN A 94 2.92 -6.28 5.55
N GLN A 95 3.70 -5.35 4.97
CA GLN A 95 5.02 -4.97 5.46
C GLN A 95 4.97 -4.40 6.88
N ALA A 96 4.04 -3.47 7.15
CA ALA A 96 3.86 -2.86 8.47
C ALA A 96 3.44 -3.88 9.54
N THR A 97 2.58 -4.84 9.16
CA THR A 97 2.15 -5.94 10.04
C THR A 97 3.32 -6.85 10.41
N ILE A 98 4.14 -7.25 9.42
CA ILE A 98 5.36 -8.04 9.64
C ILE A 98 6.34 -7.29 10.53
N TRP A 99 6.59 -6.00 10.24
CA TRP A 99 7.47 -5.15 11.02
C TRP A 99 7.05 -5.10 12.50
N LEU A 100 5.76 -4.87 12.76
CA LEU A 100 5.22 -4.82 14.12
C LEU A 100 5.36 -6.16 14.86
N ALA A 101 5.09 -7.27 14.18
CA ALA A 101 5.23 -8.60 14.76
C ALA A 101 6.69 -8.92 15.14
N LEU A 102 7.62 -8.62 14.23
CA LEU A 102 9.06 -8.82 14.44
C LEU A 102 9.60 -7.96 15.60
N ARG A 103 9.17 -6.69 15.68
CA ARG A 103 9.49 -5.80 16.80
C ARG A 103 9.06 -6.37 18.15
N ARG A 104 7.87 -6.97 18.22
CA ARG A 104 7.33 -7.54 19.47
C ARG A 104 8.10 -8.74 19.99
N ILE A 105 8.78 -9.49 19.11
CA ILE A 105 9.60 -10.63 19.51
C ILE A 105 11.09 -10.26 19.69
N GLY A 106 11.43 -8.97 19.63
CA GLY A 106 12.80 -8.49 19.80
C GLY A 106 13.70 -8.74 18.60
N TRP A 107 13.14 -8.91 17.40
CA TRP A 107 13.94 -9.03 16.17
C TRP A 107 14.52 -7.66 15.80
N THR A 108 15.83 -7.62 15.55
CA THR A 108 16.57 -6.38 15.23
C THR A 108 17.33 -6.46 13.90
N GLU A 109 17.37 -7.63 13.26
CA GLU A 109 18.15 -7.80 12.04
C GLU A 109 17.43 -7.20 10.82
N PRO A 110 18.14 -6.48 9.94
CA PRO A 110 17.54 -5.86 8.77
C PRO A 110 17.11 -6.93 7.74
N ILE A 111 15.94 -6.74 7.14
CA ILE A 111 15.44 -7.60 6.06
C ILE A 111 15.51 -6.83 4.73
N GLN A 112 16.29 -7.35 3.80
CA GLN A 112 16.52 -6.73 2.49
C GLN A 112 15.44 -7.11 1.49
N GLY A 113 15.24 -6.27 0.47
CA GLY A 113 14.34 -6.53 -0.66
C GLY A 113 12.87 -6.17 -0.43
N PHE A 114 12.49 -5.72 0.76
CA PHE A 114 11.11 -5.38 1.12
C PHE A 114 10.99 -3.94 1.61
N GLY A 115 11.77 -3.00 1.07
CA GLY A 115 11.67 -1.58 1.38
C GLY A 115 12.33 -1.13 2.67
N SER A 116 12.33 0.19 2.87
CA SER A 116 13.04 0.87 3.96
C SER A 116 12.54 0.49 5.35
N LEU A 117 11.24 0.22 5.53
CA LEU A 117 10.66 -0.11 6.84
C LEU A 117 11.25 -1.40 7.44
N LEU A 118 11.44 -2.44 6.61
CA LEU A 118 12.03 -3.71 7.05
C LEU A 118 13.56 -3.72 6.96
N ARG A 119 14.16 -2.85 6.13
CA ARG A 119 15.62 -2.67 6.08
C ARG A 119 16.16 -1.91 7.29
N ASN A 120 15.38 -1.00 7.87
CA ASN A 120 15.82 -0.11 8.93
C ASN A 120 15.15 -0.46 10.27
N PHE A 121 15.37 -1.67 10.80
CA PHE A 121 15.05 -1.97 12.20
C PHE A 121 15.89 -1.05 13.11
N GLY A 122 15.21 -0.14 13.80
CA GLY A 122 15.80 0.74 14.82
C GLY A 122 15.40 0.33 16.22
#